data_AF-A0AAP9GCL6-F1
#
_entry.id   AF-A0AAP9GCL6-F1
#
_cell.length_a   1.000
_cell.length_b   1.000
_cell.length_c   1.000
_cell.angle_alpha   90.00
_cell.angle_beta   90.00
_cell.angle_gamma   90.00
#
_symmetry.space_group_name_H-M   'P 1'
#
loop_
_entity.id
_entity.type
_entity.pdbx_description
1 polymer ?
#
loop_
_entity_poly.entity_id
_entity_poly.type
_entity_poly.pdbx_seq_one_letter_code
_entity_poly.pdbx_strand_id
1 'polypeptide(L)'
;MTSTLTESITTEALGNTHKTACFSARKEPTVLADIYQEDINIAIWQRQFDQQLIDASKAFVTSNPNFGKSLSVSPENALETLQFATDGKAPEVLLRNIAELVDMFCYLFELKDAGLRLATLNSAMCPRFHVDQVPCRLVTTYHGTATQWLANDDVNRAKLGHGSNGLPDSESGLYMKENDIQYLSVGDVALLKGERWSGNENRGLVHRSPNIESSEPRLLLTLDFW
;
A
#
# COMPACT_ATOMS: atom_id res chain seq x y z
N MET A 1 -14.42 72.37 10.63
CA MET A 1 -12.95 72.29 10.60
C MET A 1 -12.59 70.85 10.93
N THR A 2 -12.52 70.00 9.90
CA THR A 2 -11.26 69.44 9.33
C THR A 2 -10.61 68.44 10.29
N SER A 3 -10.82 67.15 10.05
CA SER A 3 -9.81 66.20 9.54
C SER A 3 -9.13 65.48 10.73
N THR A 4 -8.89 64.17 10.80
CA THR A 4 -8.45 63.24 9.74
C THR A 4 -8.65 61.79 10.23
N LEU A 5 -8.86 60.89 9.28
CA LEU A 5 -8.84 59.43 9.42
C LEU A 5 -7.48 58.92 9.90
N THR A 6 -7.47 57.84 10.68
CA THR A 6 -6.52 56.74 10.53
C THR A 6 -7.17 55.43 10.96
N GLU A 7 -7.48 54.60 9.96
CA GLU A 7 -7.68 53.17 10.10
C GLU A 7 -6.39 52.51 10.62
N SER A 8 -6.54 51.49 11.46
CA SER A 8 -5.56 50.40 11.52
C SER A 8 -6.31 49.09 11.69
N ILE A 9 -6.58 48.47 10.55
CA ILE A 9 -6.91 47.05 10.42
C ILE A 9 -5.61 46.28 10.67
N THR A 10 -5.60 45.38 11.65
CA THR A 10 -4.68 44.24 11.63
C THR A 10 -5.48 42.97 11.92
N THR A 11 -5.92 42.38 10.82
CA THR A 11 -6.40 41.02 10.69
C THR A 11 -5.22 40.08 10.89
N GLU A 12 -5.00 39.56 12.10
CA GLU A 12 -4.22 38.33 12.26
C GLU A 12 -5.18 37.14 12.10
N ALA A 13 -5.49 36.84 10.84
CA ALA A 13 -5.92 35.51 10.47
C ALA A 13 -4.73 34.58 10.69
N LEU A 14 -4.66 33.99 11.88
CA LEU A 14 -3.89 32.78 12.11
C LEU A 14 -4.52 31.68 11.25
N GLY A 15 -4.06 31.62 10.00
CA GLY A 15 -4.29 30.50 9.10
C GLY A 15 -3.67 29.26 9.74
N ASN A 16 -4.45 28.57 10.55
CA ASN A 16 -4.15 27.21 10.93
C ASN A 16 -4.33 26.38 9.65
N THR A 17 -3.29 26.30 8.83
CA THR A 17 -3.22 25.37 7.71
C THR A 17 -3.20 23.97 8.31
N HIS A 18 -4.38 23.44 8.64
CA HIS A 18 -4.56 22.03 8.86
C HIS A 18 -4.10 21.35 7.57
N LYS A 19 -2.87 20.85 7.58
CA LYS A 19 -2.35 20.02 6.50
C LYS A 19 -3.27 18.80 6.44
N THR A 20 -4.06 18.68 5.39
CA THR A 20 -4.92 17.51 5.19
C THR A 20 -4.03 16.28 5.17
N ALA A 21 -4.35 15.27 5.98
CA ALA A 21 -3.55 14.06 6.04
C ALA A 21 -3.56 13.38 4.66
N CYS A 22 -2.39 13.00 4.14
CA CYS A 22 -2.30 12.33 2.84
C CYS A 22 -2.57 10.80 2.91
N PHE A 23 -3.09 10.33 4.04
CA PHE A 23 -3.39 8.93 4.30
C PHE A 23 -4.56 8.76 5.27
N SER A 24 -5.22 7.61 5.19
CA SER A 24 -6.27 7.17 6.10
C SER A 24 -5.93 5.82 6.70
N ALA A 25 -6.14 5.65 8.02
CA ALA A 25 -5.97 4.38 8.71
C ALA A 25 -7.05 4.16 9.79
N ARG A 26 -7.74 3.01 9.75
CA ARG A 26 -8.81 2.62 10.69
C ARG A 26 -8.89 1.11 10.83
N LYS A 27 -9.65 0.62 11.81
CA LYS A 27 -9.90 -0.81 12.03
C LYS A 27 -11.05 -1.36 11.19
N GLU A 28 -11.90 -0.49 10.69
CA GLU A 28 -13.07 -0.81 9.86
C GLU A 28 -12.69 -0.81 8.38
N PRO A 29 -13.12 -1.81 7.58
CA PRO A 29 -12.75 -1.92 6.17
C PRO A 29 -13.29 -0.76 5.31
N THR A 30 -14.29 -0.02 5.80
CA THR A 30 -14.85 1.15 5.11
C THR A 30 -13.82 2.25 4.88
N VAL A 31 -12.70 2.27 5.62
CA VAL A 31 -11.59 3.20 5.39
C VAL A 31 -10.98 3.05 3.99
N LEU A 32 -11.10 1.89 3.36
CA LEU A 32 -10.58 1.68 2.01
C LEU A 32 -11.26 2.60 0.98
N ALA A 33 -12.50 3.03 1.22
CA ALA A 33 -13.20 4.00 0.38
C ALA A 33 -12.58 5.41 0.44
N ASP A 34 -11.78 5.72 1.47
CA ASP A 34 -11.07 7.01 1.55
C ASP A 34 -10.06 7.17 0.41
N ILE A 35 -9.68 6.09 -0.28
CA ILE A 35 -8.80 6.16 -1.47
C ILE A 35 -9.34 7.09 -2.56
N TYR A 36 -10.66 7.30 -2.62
CA TYR A 36 -11.28 8.22 -3.58
C TYR A 36 -11.10 9.69 -3.22
N GLN A 37 -10.75 10.02 -1.98
CA GLN A 37 -10.47 11.40 -1.59
C GLN A 37 -9.20 11.88 -2.31
N GLU A 38 -9.24 13.11 -2.83
CA GLU A 38 -8.17 13.68 -3.68
C GLU A 38 -6.80 13.67 -2.98
N ASP A 39 -6.79 13.99 -1.69
CA ASP A 39 -5.55 14.11 -0.90
C ASP A 39 -5.04 12.79 -0.34
N ILE A 40 -5.83 11.71 -0.40
CA ILE A 40 -5.44 10.41 0.17
C ILE A 40 -4.67 9.60 -0.86
N ASN A 41 -3.42 9.26 -0.54
CA ASN A 41 -2.56 8.43 -1.40
C ASN A 41 -2.41 6.99 -0.89
N ILE A 42 -2.77 6.75 0.36
CA ILE A 42 -2.88 5.41 0.94
C ILE A 42 -4.06 5.33 1.91
N ALA A 43 -4.87 4.30 1.75
CA ALA A 43 -5.93 3.94 2.70
C ALA A 43 -5.62 2.57 3.31
N ILE A 44 -5.58 2.48 4.64
CA ILE A 44 -5.09 1.34 5.40
C ILE A 44 -6.19 0.79 6.31
N TRP A 45 -6.67 -0.40 5.99
CA TRP A 45 -7.48 -1.19 6.90
C TRP A 45 -6.58 -2.00 7.85
N GLN A 46 -6.54 -1.56 9.10
CA GLN A 46 -5.75 -2.13 10.19
C GLN A 46 -6.53 -3.27 10.85
N ARG A 47 -6.37 -4.47 10.29
CA ARG A 47 -7.03 -5.68 10.79
C ARG A 47 -6.06 -6.59 11.52
N GLN A 48 -6.60 -7.40 12.42
CA GLN A 48 -5.85 -8.47 13.08
C GLN A 48 -6.26 -9.80 12.47
N PHE A 49 -5.28 -10.67 12.26
CA PHE A 49 -5.55 -12.06 11.92
C PHE A 49 -5.91 -12.85 13.16
N ASP A 50 -6.82 -13.80 12.99
CA ASP A 50 -6.94 -14.87 13.96
C ASP A 50 -5.72 -15.81 13.92
N GLN A 51 -5.58 -16.63 14.96
CA GLN A 51 -4.46 -17.56 15.06
C GLN A 51 -4.45 -18.58 13.91
N GLN A 52 -5.62 -18.95 13.40
CA GLN A 52 -5.76 -19.94 12.32
C GLN A 52 -5.12 -19.43 11.02
N LEU A 53 -5.38 -18.18 10.64
CA LEU A 53 -4.81 -17.56 9.45
C LEU A 53 -3.31 -17.30 9.60
N ILE A 54 -2.85 -16.94 10.80
CA ILE A 54 -1.41 -16.79 11.10
C ILE A 54 -0.68 -18.12 10.88
N ASP A 55 -1.18 -19.20 11.50
CA ASP A 55 -0.57 -20.52 11.41
C ASP A 55 -0.60 -21.07 9.98
N ALA A 56 -1.73 -20.90 9.30
CA ALA A 56 -1.89 -21.27 7.89
C ALA A 56 -0.90 -20.54 6.97
N SER A 57 -0.75 -19.23 7.15
CA SER A 57 0.18 -18.42 6.34
C SER A 57 1.63 -18.86 6.56
N LYS A 58 2.02 -19.09 7.82
CA LYS A 58 3.36 -19.58 8.19
C LYS A 58 3.64 -20.98 7.62
N ALA A 59 2.67 -21.90 7.72
CA ALA A 59 2.78 -23.24 7.17
C ALA A 59 2.93 -23.20 5.64
N PHE A 60 2.11 -22.38 4.95
CA PHE A 60 2.18 -22.23 3.51
C PHE A 60 3.56 -21.74 3.04
N VAL A 61 4.11 -20.72 3.71
CA VAL A 61 5.46 -20.19 3.41
C VAL A 61 6.53 -21.26 3.60
N THR A 62 6.47 -22.00 4.70
CA THR A 62 7.44 -23.06 5.01
C THR A 62 7.42 -24.17 3.95
N SER A 63 6.23 -24.57 3.50
CA SER A 63 6.06 -25.62 2.48
C SER A 63 6.32 -25.13 1.05
N ASN A 64 6.22 -23.82 0.79
CA ASN A 64 6.29 -23.26 -0.55
C ASN A 64 7.25 -22.04 -0.61
N PRO A 65 8.56 -22.23 -0.35
CA PRO A 65 9.53 -21.14 -0.23
C PRO A 65 9.79 -20.40 -1.55
N ASN A 66 9.48 -21.00 -2.71
CA ASN A 66 9.66 -20.40 -4.04
C ASN A 66 8.33 -20.22 -4.78
N PHE A 67 7.23 -20.05 -4.04
CA PHE A 67 5.91 -19.86 -4.63
C PHE A 67 5.79 -18.49 -5.30
N GLY A 68 5.23 -18.47 -6.51
CA GLY A 68 4.86 -17.24 -7.19
C GLY A 68 3.82 -17.53 -8.26
N LYS A 69 2.65 -16.88 -8.16
CA LYS A 69 1.58 -16.95 -9.16
C LYS A 69 1.05 -15.55 -9.44
N SER A 70 0.82 -15.28 -10.72
CA SER A 70 0.07 -14.12 -11.20
C SER A 70 -1.13 -14.63 -11.98
N LEU A 71 -2.32 -14.18 -11.61
CA LEU A 71 -3.61 -14.72 -12.04
C LEU A 71 -4.55 -13.56 -12.40
N SER A 72 -5.43 -13.78 -13.37
CA SER A 72 -6.65 -12.97 -13.53
C SER A 72 -7.75 -13.69 -12.76
N VAL A 73 -8.41 -13.00 -11.83
CA VAL A 73 -9.46 -13.58 -10.99
C VAL A 73 -10.67 -12.64 -10.91
N SER A 74 -11.86 -13.21 -10.87
CA SER A 74 -13.10 -12.50 -10.55
C SER A 74 -13.57 -12.90 -9.14
N PRO A 75 -14.48 -12.13 -8.52
CA PRO A 75 -15.06 -12.50 -7.23
C PRO A 75 -15.65 -13.91 -7.23
N GLU A 76 -16.25 -14.34 -8.35
CA GLU A 76 -16.92 -15.64 -8.49
C GLU A 76 -15.94 -16.81 -8.62
N ASN A 77 -14.75 -16.60 -9.17
CA ASN A 77 -13.80 -17.67 -9.49
C ASN A 77 -12.53 -17.67 -8.63
N ALA A 78 -12.31 -16.64 -7.81
CA ALA A 78 -11.03 -16.44 -7.11
C ALA A 78 -10.63 -17.66 -6.27
N LEU A 79 -11.57 -18.23 -5.51
CA LEU A 79 -11.30 -19.39 -4.65
C LEU A 79 -10.87 -20.62 -5.46
N GLU A 80 -11.64 -20.99 -6.49
CA GLU A 80 -11.34 -22.14 -7.35
C GLU A 80 -10.02 -21.95 -8.09
N THR A 81 -9.79 -20.75 -8.63
CA THR A 81 -8.55 -20.41 -9.36
C THR A 81 -7.33 -20.51 -8.44
N LEU A 82 -7.43 -20.05 -7.19
CA LEU A 82 -6.36 -20.16 -6.20
C LEU A 82 -6.13 -21.60 -5.74
N GLN A 83 -7.19 -22.40 -5.57
CA GLN A 83 -7.07 -23.83 -5.27
C GLN A 83 -6.29 -24.55 -6.37
N PHE A 84 -6.63 -24.31 -7.64
CA PHE A 84 -5.90 -24.87 -8.77
C PHE A 84 -4.45 -24.36 -8.82
N ALA A 85 -4.23 -23.05 -8.66
CA ALA A 85 -2.90 -22.43 -8.74
C ALA A 85 -1.94 -22.88 -7.62
N THR A 86 -2.48 -23.44 -6.53
CA THR A 86 -1.72 -23.94 -5.38
C THR A 86 -1.65 -25.47 -5.31
N ASP A 87 -2.07 -26.16 -6.38
CA ASP A 87 -2.21 -27.62 -6.44
C ASP A 87 -3.07 -28.21 -5.30
N GLY A 88 -4.02 -27.43 -4.76
CA GLY A 88 -4.81 -27.79 -3.59
C GLY A 88 -4.02 -27.89 -2.28
N LYS A 89 -2.76 -27.43 -2.24
CA LYS A 89 -1.87 -27.53 -1.07
C LYS A 89 -1.96 -26.31 -0.15
N ALA A 90 -2.54 -25.21 -0.61
CA ALA A 90 -2.71 -24.03 0.23
C ALA A 90 -3.84 -24.25 1.26
N PRO A 91 -3.65 -23.80 2.52
CA PRO A 91 -4.71 -23.85 3.51
C PRO A 91 -5.96 -23.09 3.06
N GLU A 92 -7.13 -23.69 3.21
CA GLU A 92 -8.39 -23.11 2.74
C GLU A 92 -8.70 -21.74 3.37
N VAL A 93 -8.37 -21.56 4.66
CA VAL A 93 -8.55 -20.27 5.37
C VAL A 93 -7.77 -19.12 4.72
N LEU A 94 -6.57 -19.40 4.19
CA LEU A 94 -5.78 -18.41 3.47
C LEU A 94 -6.44 -18.08 2.13
N LEU A 95 -6.88 -19.10 1.38
CA LEU A 95 -7.51 -18.90 0.08
C LEU A 95 -8.83 -18.14 0.17
N ARG A 96 -9.66 -18.45 1.17
CA ARG A 96 -10.90 -17.72 1.43
C ARG A 96 -10.65 -16.26 1.78
N ASN A 97 -9.66 -15.99 2.63
CA ASN A 97 -9.31 -14.60 2.95
C ASN A 97 -8.81 -13.82 1.72
N ILE A 98 -8.05 -14.46 0.83
CA ILE A 98 -7.62 -13.83 -0.43
C ILE A 98 -8.83 -13.59 -1.34
N ALA A 99 -9.74 -14.55 -1.47
CA ALA A 99 -10.96 -14.40 -2.29
C ALA A 99 -11.86 -13.27 -1.77
N GLU A 100 -11.98 -13.10 -0.45
CA GLU A 100 -12.67 -11.96 0.16
C GLU A 100 -12.04 -10.62 -0.23
N LEU A 101 -10.70 -10.54 -0.26
CA LEU A 101 -10.01 -9.32 -0.71
C LEU A 101 -10.21 -9.05 -2.20
N VAL A 102 -10.28 -10.09 -3.04
CA VAL A 102 -10.63 -9.95 -4.45
C VAL A 102 -12.04 -9.38 -4.61
N ASP A 103 -13.01 -9.93 -3.89
CA ASP A 103 -14.40 -9.45 -3.90
C ASP A 103 -14.47 -7.97 -3.47
N MET A 104 -13.87 -7.62 -2.34
CA MET A 104 -13.83 -6.24 -1.84
C MET A 104 -13.16 -5.28 -2.83
N PHE A 105 -12.04 -5.67 -3.45
CA PHE A 105 -11.31 -4.84 -4.39
C PHE A 105 -12.10 -4.62 -5.68
N CYS A 106 -12.65 -5.70 -6.25
CA CYS A 106 -13.49 -5.61 -7.44
C CYS A 106 -14.75 -4.80 -7.18
N TYR A 107 -15.40 -4.99 -6.05
CA TYR A 107 -16.57 -4.21 -5.66
C TYR A 107 -16.25 -2.73 -5.52
N LEU A 108 -15.17 -2.38 -4.80
CA LEU A 108 -14.79 -1.00 -4.55
C LEU A 108 -14.53 -0.24 -5.85
N PHE A 109 -13.83 -0.87 -6.80
CA PHE A 109 -13.41 -0.25 -8.07
C PHE A 109 -14.32 -0.56 -9.27
N GLU A 110 -15.46 -1.24 -9.05
CA GLU A 110 -16.38 -1.70 -10.10
C GLU A 110 -15.69 -2.53 -11.20
N LEU A 111 -14.74 -3.39 -10.79
CA LEU A 111 -13.99 -4.26 -11.70
C LEU A 111 -14.68 -5.61 -11.85
N LYS A 112 -14.65 -6.14 -13.07
CA LYS A 112 -15.06 -7.52 -13.33
C LYS A 112 -14.00 -8.52 -12.88
N ASP A 113 -12.74 -8.20 -13.15
CA ASP A 113 -11.58 -9.04 -12.90
C ASP A 113 -10.46 -8.21 -12.26
N ALA A 114 -9.68 -8.83 -11.37
CA ALA A 114 -8.49 -8.27 -10.75
C ALA A 114 -7.25 -9.08 -11.09
N GLY A 115 -6.14 -8.38 -11.25
CA GLY A 115 -4.82 -8.96 -11.41
C GLY A 115 -4.27 -9.34 -10.06
N LEU A 116 -4.32 -10.62 -9.71
CA LEU A 116 -3.83 -11.14 -8.45
C LEU A 116 -2.40 -11.62 -8.58
N ARG A 117 -1.54 -11.23 -7.64
CA ARG A 117 -0.22 -11.83 -7.45
C ARG A 117 -0.04 -12.31 -6.03
N LEU A 118 0.28 -13.59 -5.86
CA LEU A 118 0.63 -14.20 -4.58
C LEU A 118 2.04 -14.77 -4.68
N ALA A 119 2.95 -14.36 -3.78
CA ALA A 119 4.34 -14.79 -3.83
C ALA A 119 4.99 -14.93 -2.45
N THR A 120 5.78 -16.00 -2.29
CA THR A 120 6.75 -16.14 -1.21
C THR A 120 8.06 -15.51 -1.66
N LEU A 121 8.53 -14.50 -0.94
CA LEU A 121 9.71 -13.71 -1.29
C LEU A 121 10.84 -13.99 -0.29
N ASN A 122 11.98 -14.41 -0.82
CA ASN A 122 13.21 -14.64 -0.03
C ASN A 122 14.19 -13.46 -0.15
N SER A 123 13.88 -12.46 -0.97
CA SER A 123 14.62 -11.23 -1.14
C SER A 123 13.66 -10.07 -1.44
N ALA A 124 14.09 -8.84 -1.18
CA ALA A 124 13.30 -7.67 -1.53
C ALA A 124 13.20 -7.53 -3.06
N MET A 125 11.99 -7.51 -3.60
CA MET A 125 11.77 -7.31 -5.04
C MET A 125 12.05 -5.88 -5.50
N CYS A 126 11.63 -4.92 -4.69
CA CYS A 126 11.79 -3.48 -4.97
C CYS A 126 12.35 -2.81 -3.70
N PRO A 127 13.66 -2.96 -3.44
CA PRO A 127 14.30 -2.46 -2.22
C PRO A 127 14.45 -0.93 -2.19
N ARG A 128 14.28 -0.27 -3.34
CA ARG A 128 14.28 1.19 -3.44
C ARG A 128 12.85 1.73 -3.42
N PHE A 129 12.69 2.90 -2.82
CA PHE A 129 11.44 3.64 -2.90
C PHE A 129 11.09 3.98 -4.35
N HIS A 130 9.84 3.67 -4.71
CA HIS A 130 9.30 3.90 -6.05
C HIS A 130 7.81 4.21 -5.96
N VAL A 131 7.25 4.59 -7.10
CA VAL A 131 5.81 4.78 -7.31
C VAL A 131 5.34 3.74 -8.32
N ASP A 132 4.10 3.29 -8.15
CA ASP A 132 3.50 2.35 -9.08
C ASP A 132 2.89 3.05 -10.30
N GLN A 133 2.99 2.39 -11.45
CA GLN A 133 2.41 2.82 -12.74
C GLN A 133 1.08 2.10 -13.01
N VAL A 134 0.25 1.98 -11.97
CA VAL A 134 -1.13 1.45 -12.04
C VAL A 134 -2.10 2.49 -11.46
N PRO A 135 -3.42 2.37 -11.66
CA PRO A 135 -4.39 3.27 -11.02
C PRO A 135 -4.34 3.13 -9.49
N CYS A 136 -4.57 1.93 -8.98
CA CYS A 136 -4.44 1.62 -7.56
C CYS A 136 -4.01 0.16 -7.39
N ARG A 137 -3.20 -0.09 -6.36
CA ARG A 137 -2.77 -1.43 -5.96
C ARG A 137 -3.25 -1.72 -4.56
N LEU A 138 -3.89 -2.87 -4.35
CA LEU A 138 -4.02 -3.44 -3.01
C LEU A 138 -2.74 -4.19 -2.66
N VAL A 139 -2.23 -4.02 -1.43
CA VAL A 139 -1.14 -4.83 -0.88
C VAL A 139 -1.52 -5.34 0.51
N THR A 140 -1.19 -6.60 0.78
CA THR A 140 -1.23 -7.18 2.13
C THR A 140 -0.08 -8.16 2.30
N THR A 141 0.47 -8.20 3.52
CA THR A 141 1.52 -9.15 3.89
C THR A 141 0.94 -10.15 4.87
N TYR A 142 0.90 -11.42 4.48
CA TYR A 142 0.37 -12.49 5.32
C TYR A 142 1.40 -13.02 6.32
N HIS A 143 2.69 -12.92 5.99
CA HIS A 143 3.80 -13.39 6.83
C HIS A 143 5.08 -12.63 6.46
N GLY A 144 5.97 -12.41 7.43
CA GLY A 144 7.24 -11.70 7.26
C GLY A 144 7.12 -10.17 7.27
N THR A 145 8.19 -9.48 6.89
CA THR A 145 8.25 -8.01 6.93
C THR A 145 7.30 -7.35 5.92
N ALA A 146 6.49 -6.40 6.38
CA ALA A 146 5.50 -5.71 5.55
C ALA A 146 6.07 -4.46 4.84
N THR A 147 5.28 -3.87 3.95
CA THR A 147 5.68 -2.76 3.07
C THR A 147 6.03 -1.50 3.87
N GLN A 148 7.07 -0.79 3.44
CA GLN A 148 7.40 0.56 3.91
C GLN A 148 6.86 1.61 2.93
N TRP A 149 6.43 2.75 3.43
CA TRP A 149 5.92 3.85 2.61
C TRP A 149 6.30 5.22 3.18
N LEU A 150 6.22 6.24 2.36
CA LEU A 150 6.47 7.64 2.73
C LEU A 150 5.22 8.46 2.41
N ALA A 151 4.83 9.33 3.35
CA ALA A 151 3.79 10.32 3.11
C ALA A 151 4.26 11.28 2.00
N ASN A 152 3.36 11.66 1.09
CA ASN A 152 3.72 12.47 -0.08
C ASN A 152 4.40 13.79 0.28
N ASP A 153 4.01 14.34 1.42
CA ASP A 153 4.55 15.58 1.98
C ASP A 153 5.99 15.48 2.47
N ASP A 154 6.47 14.27 2.76
CA ASP A 154 7.79 14.00 3.33
C ASP A 154 8.77 13.50 2.25
N VAL A 155 8.36 13.48 0.98
CA VAL A 155 9.17 12.99 -0.14
C VAL A 155 9.66 14.13 -1.04
N ASN A 156 10.97 14.16 -1.26
CA ASN A 156 11.56 14.90 -2.37
C ASN A 156 11.51 14.07 -3.67
N ARG A 157 10.45 14.23 -4.45
CA ARG A 157 10.21 13.45 -5.68
C ARG A 157 11.29 13.60 -6.75
N ALA A 158 12.03 14.72 -6.76
CA ALA A 158 13.17 14.91 -7.66
C ALA A 158 14.32 13.92 -7.39
N LYS A 159 14.28 13.17 -6.28
CA LYS A 159 15.26 12.15 -5.90
C LYS A 159 14.81 10.72 -6.19
N LEU A 160 13.59 10.50 -6.70
CA LEU A 160 13.12 9.16 -7.05
C LEU A 160 13.87 8.60 -8.28
N GLY A 161 14.13 7.29 -8.26
CA GLY A 161 14.74 6.58 -9.39
C GLY A 161 16.08 7.17 -9.81
N HIS A 162 16.20 7.59 -11.07
CA HIS A 162 17.42 8.22 -11.59
C HIS A 162 17.75 9.56 -10.93
N GLY A 163 16.76 10.24 -10.33
CA GLY A 163 16.95 11.49 -9.60
C GLY A 163 17.83 11.37 -8.35
N SER A 164 18.08 10.14 -7.87
CA SER A 164 18.98 9.89 -6.75
C SER A 164 20.47 10.01 -7.11
N ASN A 165 20.81 10.13 -8.41
CA ASN A 165 22.19 10.11 -8.92
C ASN A 165 22.99 8.87 -8.47
N GLY A 166 22.32 7.74 -8.28
CA GLY A 166 22.95 6.48 -7.85
C GLY A 166 23.20 6.38 -6.35
N LEU A 167 22.85 7.40 -5.57
CA LEU A 167 22.91 7.34 -4.11
C LEU A 167 21.82 6.42 -3.54
N PRO A 168 22.08 5.75 -2.40
CA PRO A 168 21.06 5.07 -1.61
C PRO A 168 19.95 6.03 -1.18
N ASP A 169 18.73 5.51 -0.94
CA ASP A 169 17.58 6.34 -0.54
C ASP A 169 17.89 7.21 0.69
N SER A 170 18.59 6.65 1.69
CA SER A 170 19.01 7.30 2.93
C SER A 170 20.02 8.45 2.77
N GLU A 171 20.71 8.51 1.63
CA GLU A 171 21.73 9.53 1.35
C GLU A 171 21.34 10.47 0.19
N SER A 172 20.35 10.08 -0.60
CA SER A 172 19.90 10.80 -1.81
C SER A 172 19.18 12.12 -1.51
N GLY A 173 18.71 12.30 -0.27
CA GLY A 173 17.80 13.37 0.13
C GLY A 173 16.35 13.12 -0.30
N LEU A 174 15.97 11.87 -0.56
CA LEU A 174 14.60 11.47 -0.90
C LEU A 174 13.62 11.74 0.24
N TYR A 175 14.04 11.53 1.47
CA TYR A 175 13.35 11.89 2.71
C TYR A 175 14.37 12.54 3.65
N MET A 176 13.88 13.21 4.70
CA MET A 176 14.75 14.01 5.59
C MET A 176 15.30 13.19 6.75
N LYS A 177 14.51 12.26 7.30
CA LYS A 177 14.86 11.44 8.47
C LYS A 177 14.34 10.02 8.29
N GLU A 178 15.04 9.02 8.83
CA GLU A 178 14.57 7.62 8.84
C GLU A 178 13.19 7.46 9.50
N ASN A 179 12.86 8.30 10.49
CA ASN A 179 11.55 8.30 11.15
C ASN A 179 10.40 8.80 10.26
N ASP A 180 10.70 9.34 9.07
CA ASP A 180 9.67 9.71 8.09
C ASP A 180 9.10 8.43 7.43
N ILE A 181 9.87 7.33 7.42
CA ILE A 181 9.45 6.04 6.88
C ILE A 181 8.34 5.44 7.76
N GLN A 182 7.20 5.21 7.12
CA GLN A 182 6.06 4.53 7.71
C GLN A 182 6.07 3.04 7.36
N TYR A 183 5.41 2.24 8.20
CA TYR A 183 5.40 0.78 8.09
C TYR A 183 3.96 0.28 8.09
N LEU A 184 3.65 -0.60 7.15
CA LEU A 184 2.49 -1.48 7.31
C LEU A 184 2.82 -2.58 8.32
N SER A 185 1.79 -3.12 8.96
CA SER A 185 1.88 -4.32 9.80
C SER A 185 1.49 -5.56 9.00
N VAL A 186 1.88 -6.74 9.50
CA VAL A 186 1.35 -8.01 8.98
C VAL A 186 -0.17 -8.01 9.13
N GLY A 187 -0.86 -8.35 8.05
CA GLY A 187 -2.32 -8.40 7.97
C GLY A 187 -3.02 -7.11 7.59
N ASP A 188 -2.34 -5.96 7.66
CA ASP A 188 -2.87 -4.70 7.11
C ASP A 188 -3.20 -4.87 5.63
N VAL A 189 -4.35 -4.32 5.24
CA VAL A 189 -4.75 -4.21 3.84
C VAL A 189 -4.64 -2.75 3.45
N ALA A 190 -3.73 -2.44 2.54
CA ALA A 190 -3.52 -1.08 2.08
C ALA A 190 -3.86 -0.94 0.59
N LEU A 191 -4.58 0.13 0.24
CA LEU A 191 -4.75 0.59 -1.12
C LEU A 191 -3.77 1.73 -1.39
N LEU A 192 -2.94 1.55 -2.40
CA LEU A 192 -1.85 2.44 -2.80
C LEU A 192 -2.27 3.13 -4.10
N LYS A 193 -2.56 4.42 -4.04
CA LYS A 193 -2.90 5.19 -5.23
C LYS A 193 -1.65 5.36 -6.09
N GLY A 194 -1.68 4.90 -7.33
CA GLY A 194 -0.54 4.98 -8.25
C GLY A 194 -0.59 6.21 -9.15
N GLU A 195 0.39 6.31 -10.05
CA GLU A 195 0.55 7.44 -10.97
C GLU A 195 -0.49 7.46 -12.11
N ARG A 196 -1.17 6.34 -12.37
CA ARG A 196 -2.24 6.27 -13.40
C ARG A 196 -3.64 6.52 -12.85
N TRP A 197 -3.77 6.86 -11.57
CA TRP A 197 -5.05 7.33 -11.04
C TRP A 197 -5.35 8.71 -11.61
N SER A 198 -6.56 8.91 -12.13
CA SER A 198 -6.95 10.19 -12.76
C SER A 198 -6.83 11.35 -11.77
N GLY A 199 -5.99 12.35 -12.10
CA GLY A 199 -5.73 13.50 -11.24
C GLY A 199 -4.68 13.26 -10.15
N ASN A 200 -3.96 12.13 -10.16
CA ASN A 200 -2.88 11.80 -9.22
C ASN A 200 -1.48 11.81 -9.87
N GLU A 201 -1.34 12.47 -11.02
CA GLU A 201 -0.07 12.53 -11.74
C GLU A 201 1.01 13.20 -10.89
N ASN A 202 2.17 12.56 -10.83
CA ASN A 202 3.31 12.89 -9.96
C ASN A 202 2.99 12.86 -8.46
N ARG A 203 1.91 12.18 -8.05
CA ARG A 203 1.47 12.03 -6.65
C ARG A 203 1.30 10.56 -6.24
N GLY A 204 1.72 9.59 -7.03
CA GLY A 204 1.62 8.16 -6.68
C GLY A 204 2.32 7.83 -5.36
N LEU A 205 1.75 6.95 -4.54
CA LEU A 205 2.33 6.63 -3.24
C LEU A 205 3.75 6.08 -3.39
N VAL A 206 4.67 6.68 -2.65
CA VAL A 206 6.07 6.26 -2.59
C VAL A 206 6.21 5.14 -1.56
N HIS A 207 6.61 3.96 -2.03
CA HIS A 207 6.69 2.76 -1.20
C HIS A 207 7.84 1.84 -1.63
N ARG A 208 8.21 0.89 -0.77
CA ARG A 208 9.22 -0.14 -1.05
C ARG A 208 8.95 -1.44 -0.29
N SER A 209 9.52 -2.52 -0.80
CA SER A 209 9.70 -3.71 0.02
C SER A 209 10.97 -3.50 0.85
N PRO A 210 10.90 -3.49 2.19
CA PRO A 210 12.11 -3.39 3.01
C PRO A 210 13.10 -4.50 2.70
N ASN A 211 14.39 -4.21 2.89
CA ASN A 211 15.40 -5.25 2.90
C ASN A 211 15.11 -6.24 4.04
N ILE A 212 15.17 -7.51 3.70
CA ILE A 212 14.92 -8.62 4.60
C ILE A 212 16.17 -8.76 5.48
N GLU A 213 16.21 -8.08 6.64
CA GLU A 213 17.36 -8.12 7.57
C GLU A 213 17.48 -9.46 8.32
N SER A 214 16.34 -10.06 8.66
CA SER A 214 16.23 -11.44 9.14
C SER A 214 15.93 -12.30 7.93
N SER A 215 16.60 -13.43 7.72
CA SER A 215 16.42 -14.40 6.62
C SER A 215 15.02 -15.05 6.53
N GLU A 216 13.97 -14.35 6.93
CA GLU A 216 12.61 -14.81 7.01
C GLU A 216 11.87 -14.54 5.68
N PRO A 217 11.34 -15.58 5.04
CA PRO A 217 10.52 -15.42 3.85
C PRO A 217 9.26 -14.58 4.13
N ARG A 218 8.83 -13.81 3.14
CA ARG A 218 7.62 -12.99 3.19
C ARG A 218 6.53 -13.54 2.27
N LEU A 219 5.30 -13.68 2.76
CA LEU A 219 4.14 -13.97 1.89
C LEU A 219 3.42 -12.67 1.55
N LEU A 220 3.50 -12.27 0.28
CA LEU A 220 2.90 -11.04 -0.24
C LEU A 220 1.74 -11.35 -1.18
N LEU A 221 0.63 -10.62 -0.99
CA LEU A 221 -0.46 -10.53 -1.96
C LEU A 221 -0.52 -9.10 -2.50
N THR A 222 -0.66 -8.96 -3.82
CA THR A 222 -1.08 -7.72 -4.47
C THR A 222 -2.28 -7.95 -5.38
N LEU A 223 -3.18 -6.97 -5.45
CA LEU A 223 -4.24 -6.89 -6.46
C LEU A 223 -4.09 -5.60 -7.26
N ASP A 224 -4.15 -5.72 -8.58
CA ASP A 224 -4.10 -4.61 -9.53
C ASP A 224 -5.32 -4.64 -10.45
N PHE A 225 -5.53 -3.56 -11.18
CA PHE A 225 -6.46 -3.50 -12.30
C PHE A 225 -5.93 -4.43 -13.41
N TRP A 226 -6.79 -5.28 -13.98
CA TRP A 226 -6.44 -6.23 -15.05
C TRP A 226 -6.92 -5.78 -16.42
#